data_AF-A0A820DUV4-F1
#
_entry.id   AF-A0A820DUV4-F1
#
_cell.length_a   1.000
_cell.length_b   1.000
_cell.length_c   1.000
_cell.angle_alpha   90.00
_cell.angle_beta   90.00
_cell.angle_gamma   90.00
#
_symmetry.space_group_name_H-M   'P 1'
#
loop_
_entity.id
_entity.type
_entity.pdbx_description
1 polymer ?
#
loop_
_entity_poly.entity_id
_entity_poly.type
_entity_poly.pdbx_seq_one_letter_code
_entity_poly.pdbx_strand_id
1 'polypeptide(L)'
;MQFGQYLNHTPFYYFPFVKFLVHYWSLFLSETKLSIKKYGLLTILFRSPGFQMNVFVGIFMTITLLPVILSSFLVRIFLSRTIPEYEKLVLEQTENIDEDPFNFQQSIDPHIDHMQILKKERFLCHTTMHSGQFNLHYISDRDDQIQVEILINNDDDAQRLMWLQQQPNIDVIYEFKNPIDNKQTTLIVGVKIKELFSLIRNCTNFESDGSMTIVQIFDYFE
;
A
#
# COMPACT_ATOMS: atom_id res chain seq x y z
N MET A 1 -10.64 9.14 -0.64
CA MET A 1 -10.95 10.56 -0.99
C MET A 1 -9.75 11.31 -1.59
N GLN A 2 -8.51 10.92 -1.27
CA GLN A 2 -7.28 11.57 -1.78
C GLN A 2 -7.10 11.49 -3.31
N PHE A 3 -7.46 10.37 -3.97
CA PHE A 3 -7.39 10.26 -5.43
C PHE A 3 -8.30 11.26 -6.18
N GLY A 4 -9.45 11.62 -5.60
CA GLY A 4 -10.34 12.64 -6.15
C GLY A 4 -9.78 14.05 -6.03
N GLN A 5 -9.05 14.34 -4.94
CA GLN A 5 -8.33 15.60 -4.78
C GLN A 5 -7.09 15.68 -5.70
N TYR A 6 -6.41 14.55 -5.93
CA TYR A 6 -5.30 14.41 -6.87
C TYR A 6 -5.69 14.70 -8.33
N LEU A 7 -6.87 14.24 -8.77
CA LEU A 7 -7.43 14.56 -10.09
C LEU A 7 -7.79 16.05 -10.25
N ASN A 8 -8.12 16.74 -9.15
CA ASN A 8 -8.49 18.16 -9.20
C ASN A 8 -7.28 19.09 -9.36
N HIS A 9 -6.09 18.68 -8.91
CA HIS A 9 -4.87 19.51 -8.95
C HIS A 9 -3.90 19.14 -10.07
N THR A 10 -4.04 17.95 -10.67
CA THR A 10 -3.22 17.53 -11.82
C THR A 10 -3.90 17.97 -13.11
N PRO A 11 -3.29 18.83 -13.93
CA PRO A 11 -3.85 19.17 -15.22
C PRO A 11 -4.07 17.90 -16.05
N PHE A 12 -5.23 17.76 -16.69
CA PHE A 12 -5.60 16.52 -17.38
C PHE A 12 -4.52 16.04 -18.37
N TYR A 13 -3.80 16.97 -19.02
CA TYR A 13 -2.75 16.66 -19.97
C TYR A 13 -1.49 16.06 -19.35
N TYR A 14 -1.36 16.07 -18.03
CA TYR A 14 -0.25 15.48 -17.29
C TYR A 14 -0.51 14.05 -16.79
N PHE A 15 -1.76 13.59 -16.88
CA PHE A 15 -2.15 12.26 -16.44
C PHE A 15 -1.55 11.15 -17.35
N PRO A 16 -1.05 10.03 -16.80
CA PRO A 16 -0.35 9.00 -17.56
C PRO A 16 -1.30 8.00 -18.24
N PHE A 17 -2.20 8.47 -19.10
CA PHE A 17 -3.22 7.65 -19.78
C PHE A 17 -2.63 6.42 -20.50
N VAL A 18 -1.49 6.60 -21.16
CA VAL A 18 -0.80 5.51 -21.88
C VAL A 18 -0.35 4.41 -20.92
N LYS A 19 0.16 4.76 -19.73
CA LYS A 19 0.59 3.77 -18.73
C LYS A 19 -0.58 2.92 -18.28
N PHE A 20 -1.74 3.53 -18.00
CA PHE A 20 -2.96 2.80 -17.63
C PHE A 20 -3.43 1.86 -18.74
N LEU A 21 -3.42 2.32 -19.99
CA LEU A 21 -3.80 1.50 -21.12
C LEU A 21 -2.86 0.30 -21.30
N VAL A 22 -1.55 0.51 -21.15
CA VAL A 22 -0.54 -0.56 -21.19
C VAL A 22 -0.77 -1.57 -20.07
N HIS A 23 -1.04 -1.13 -18.85
CA HIS A 23 -1.31 -2.04 -17.72
C HIS A 23 -2.57 -2.87 -17.96
N TYR A 24 -3.65 -2.23 -18.44
CA TYR A 24 -4.89 -2.92 -18.77
C TYR A 24 -4.67 -4.04 -19.79
N TRP A 25 -4.02 -3.72 -20.92
CA TRP A 25 -3.75 -4.71 -21.97
C TRP A 25 -2.75 -5.78 -21.51
N SER A 26 -1.77 -5.44 -20.66
CA SER A 26 -0.83 -6.39 -20.08
C SER A 26 -1.51 -7.44 -19.20
N LEU A 27 -2.43 -7.00 -18.32
CA LEU A 27 -3.23 -7.88 -17.48
C LEU A 27 -4.13 -8.77 -18.36
N PHE A 28 -4.85 -8.16 -19.30
CA PHE A 28 -5.71 -8.87 -20.23
C PHE A 28 -4.97 -9.96 -21.04
N LEU A 29 -3.77 -9.64 -21.55
CA LEU A 29 -2.93 -10.60 -22.27
C LEU A 29 -2.43 -11.73 -21.36
N SER A 30 -2.10 -11.43 -20.11
CA SER A 30 -1.64 -12.42 -19.14
C SER A 30 -2.76 -13.40 -18.79
N GLU A 31 -3.96 -12.89 -18.50
CA GLU A 31 -5.17 -13.70 -18.28
C GLU A 31 -5.53 -14.53 -19.50
N THR A 32 -5.42 -13.95 -20.70
CA THR A 32 -5.70 -14.63 -21.95
C THR A 32 -4.72 -15.77 -22.19
N LYS A 33 -3.41 -15.57 -21.95
CA LYS A 33 -2.40 -16.64 -22.06
C LYS A 33 -2.66 -17.79 -21.11
N LEU A 34 -3.01 -17.51 -19.85
CA LEU A 34 -3.37 -18.53 -18.87
C LEU A 34 -4.64 -19.28 -19.28
N SER A 35 -5.65 -18.54 -19.74
CA SER A 35 -6.90 -19.12 -20.21
C SER A 35 -6.67 -20.03 -21.41
N ILE A 36 -5.86 -19.61 -22.40
CA ILE A 36 -5.53 -20.38 -23.61
C ILE A 36 -4.89 -21.72 -23.26
N LYS A 37 -3.95 -21.71 -22.30
CA LYS A 37 -3.32 -22.94 -21.81
C LYS A 37 -4.32 -23.92 -21.19
N LYS A 38 -5.38 -23.42 -20.53
CA LYS A 38 -6.33 -24.24 -19.78
C LYS A 38 -7.51 -24.73 -20.60
N TYR A 39 -8.05 -23.90 -21.48
CA TYR A 39 -9.32 -24.17 -22.19
C TYR A 39 -9.18 -24.23 -23.71
N GLY A 40 -8.02 -23.88 -24.25
CA GLY A 40 -7.77 -23.79 -25.69
C GLY A 40 -8.28 -22.48 -26.30
N LEU A 41 -7.59 -22.02 -27.36
CA LEU A 41 -7.84 -20.72 -28.00
C LEU A 41 -9.27 -20.57 -28.55
N LEU A 42 -9.76 -21.60 -29.25
CA LEU A 42 -11.09 -21.59 -29.88
C LEU A 42 -12.23 -21.47 -28.86
N THR A 43 -12.09 -22.15 -27.71
CA THR A 43 -13.08 -22.12 -26.63
C THR A 43 -13.19 -20.72 -26.04
N ILE A 44 -12.08 -20.02 -25.87
CA ILE A 44 -12.07 -18.69 -25.26
C ILE A 44 -12.67 -17.66 -26.22
N LEU A 45 -12.29 -17.70 -27.50
CA LEU A 45 -12.73 -16.72 -28.48
C LEU A 45 -14.27 -16.75 -28.69
N PHE A 46 -14.85 -17.96 -28.74
CA PHE A 46 -16.26 -18.13 -29.11
C PHE A 46 -17.19 -18.50 -27.94
N ARG A 47 -16.69 -19.07 -26.84
CA ARG A 47 -17.52 -19.53 -25.71
C ARG A 47 -17.28 -18.80 -24.40
N SER A 48 -16.26 -17.94 -24.29
CA SER A 48 -16.02 -17.18 -23.05
C SER A 48 -16.67 -15.79 -23.11
N PRO A 49 -17.82 -15.57 -22.43
CA PRO A 49 -18.45 -14.26 -22.36
C PRO A 49 -17.55 -13.24 -21.63
N GLY A 50 -16.77 -13.68 -20.64
CA GLY A 50 -15.83 -12.82 -19.92
C GLY A 50 -14.70 -12.29 -20.82
N PHE A 51 -14.19 -13.14 -21.72
CA PHE A 51 -13.19 -12.71 -22.70
C PHE A 51 -13.76 -11.65 -23.64
N GLN A 52 -14.94 -11.88 -24.20
CA GLN A 52 -15.59 -10.95 -25.13
C GLN A 52 -15.90 -9.61 -24.45
N MET A 53 -16.39 -9.64 -23.21
CA MET A 53 -16.66 -8.44 -22.42
C MET A 53 -15.38 -7.65 -22.14
N ASN A 54 -14.31 -8.31 -21.73
CA ASN A 54 -13.02 -7.65 -21.48
C ASN A 54 -12.43 -7.05 -22.77
N VAL A 55 -12.52 -7.73 -23.91
CA VAL A 55 -12.11 -7.16 -25.21
C VAL A 55 -12.94 -5.92 -25.54
N PHE A 56 -14.25 -5.98 -25.38
CA PHE A 56 -15.14 -4.86 -25.67
C PHE A 56 -14.85 -3.65 -24.79
N VAL A 57 -14.71 -3.87 -23.48
CA VAL A 57 -14.35 -2.81 -22.51
C VAL A 57 -12.98 -2.23 -22.84
N GLY A 58 -11.99 -3.08 -23.16
CA GLY A 58 -10.65 -2.64 -23.55
C GLY A 58 -10.63 -1.77 -24.79
N ILE A 59 -11.37 -2.18 -25.83
CA ILE A 59 -11.52 -1.39 -27.06
C ILE A 59 -12.22 -0.06 -26.77
N PHE A 60 -13.32 -0.08 -26.01
CA PHE A 60 -14.06 1.12 -25.64
C PHE A 60 -13.20 2.10 -24.83
N MET A 61 -12.45 1.62 -23.84
CA MET A 61 -11.49 2.44 -23.08
C MET A 61 -10.38 2.99 -23.99
N THR A 62 -9.88 2.19 -24.93
CA THR A 62 -8.85 2.65 -25.86
C THR A 62 -9.37 3.77 -26.76
N ILE A 63 -10.58 3.63 -27.30
CA ILE A 63 -11.19 4.64 -28.15
C ILE A 63 -11.49 5.93 -27.37
N THR A 64 -11.98 5.82 -26.13
CA THR A 64 -12.33 7.00 -25.32
C THR A 64 -11.07 7.73 -24.82
N LEU A 65 -9.99 7.01 -24.50
CA LEU A 65 -8.73 7.60 -24.04
C LEU A 65 -7.88 8.16 -25.17
N LEU A 66 -8.02 7.67 -26.41
CA LEU A 66 -7.20 8.10 -27.55
C LEU A 66 -7.30 9.62 -27.84
N PRO A 67 -8.49 10.26 -27.91
CA PRO A 67 -8.61 11.71 -28.06
C PRO A 67 -7.96 12.49 -26.91
N VAL A 68 -8.03 11.96 -25.69
CA VAL A 68 -7.47 12.60 -24.49
C VAL A 68 -5.95 12.50 -24.50
N ILE A 69 -5.38 11.35 -24.88
CA ILE A 69 -3.95 11.14 -25.10
C ILE A 69 -3.44 12.10 -26.17
N LEU A 70 -4.13 12.22 -27.30
CA LEU A 70 -3.74 13.12 -28.38
C LEU A 70 -3.78 14.58 -27.94
N SER A 71 -4.84 15.00 -27.26
CA SER A 71 -4.98 16.36 -26.74
C SER A 71 -3.91 16.66 -25.70
N SER A 72 -3.65 15.72 -24.79
CA SER A 72 -2.57 15.79 -23.80
C SER A 72 -1.21 15.96 -24.45
N PHE A 73 -0.92 15.15 -25.48
CA PHE A 73 0.33 15.21 -26.22
C PHE A 73 0.53 16.56 -26.93
N LEU A 74 -0.52 17.08 -27.58
CA LEU A 74 -0.48 18.40 -28.21
C LEU A 74 -0.22 19.50 -27.18
N VAL A 75 -0.93 19.50 -26.06
CA VAL A 75 -0.72 20.49 -24.99
C VAL A 75 0.70 20.41 -24.42
N ARG A 76 1.24 19.21 -24.21
CA ARG A 76 2.62 19.05 -23.75
C ARG A 76 3.63 19.63 -24.74
N ILE A 77 3.46 19.38 -26.05
CA ILE A 77 4.36 19.92 -27.08
C ILE A 77 4.32 21.44 -27.18
N PHE A 78 3.11 22.03 -27.14
CA PHE A 78 2.93 23.46 -27.43
C PHE A 78 2.99 24.35 -26.19
N LEU A 79 2.60 23.86 -25.01
CA LEU A 79 2.39 24.66 -23.81
C LEU A 79 3.37 24.39 -22.67
N SER A 80 4.01 23.22 -22.63
CA SER A 80 4.84 22.81 -21.48
C SER A 80 6.25 22.41 -21.91
N ARG A 81 7.20 23.35 -21.80
CA ARG A 81 8.65 23.06 -21.93
C ARG A 81 9.28 22.50 -20.65
N THR A 82 8.55 22.48 -19.55
CA THR A 82 9.04 21.99 -18.25
C THR A 82 8.47 20.61 -17.99
N ILE A 83 9.35 19.61 -17.91
CA ILE A 83 9.02 18.30 -17.32
C ILE A 83 8.67 18.59 -15.86
N PRO A 84 7.44 18.32 -15.41
CA PRO A 84 7.08 18.58 -14.03
C PRO A 84 7.84 17.61 -13.11
N GLU A 85 8.30 18.11 -11.96
CA GLU A 85 9.16 17.41 -10.98
C GLU A 85 8.68 16.00 -10.59
N TYR A 86 7.37 15.73 -10.66
CA TYR A 86 6.81 14.44 -10.30
C TYR A 86 7.13 13.31 -11.30
N GLU A 87 7.38 13.62 -12.59
CA GLU A 87 7.80 12.60 -13.57
C GLU A 87 9.23 12.14 -13.26
N LYS A 88 10.02 13.02 -12.61
CA LYS A 88 11.34 12.74 -12.08
C LYS A 88 11.28 11.86 -10.83
N LEU A 89 10.34 12.09 -9.91
CA LEU A 89 10.12 11.24 -8.73
C LEU A 89 9.73 9.80 -9.10
N VAL A 90 8.89 9.60 -10.12
CA VAL A 90 8.48 8.27 -10.59
C VAL A 90 9.61 7.54 -11.35
N LEU A 91 10.52 8.27 -12.00
CA LEU A 91 11.67 7.71 -12.69
C LEU A 91 12.86 7.44 -11.74
N GLU A 92 13.13 8.33 -10.78
CA GLU A 92 14.16 8.15 -9.75
C GLU A 92 13.87 6.95 -8.83
N GLN A 93 12.59 6.68 -8.50
CA GLN A 93 12.21 5.47 -7.76
C GLN A 93 12.43 4.16 -8.54
N THR A 94 12.55 4.22 -9.87
CA THR A 94 12.76 3.01 -10.70
C THR A 94 14.24 2.75 -10.97
N GLU A 95 15.11 3.77 -10.88
CA GLU A 95 16.53 3.67 -11.27
C GLU A 95 17.51 3.61 -10.08
N ASN A 96 17.14 3.99 -8.85
CA ASN A 96 18.01 3.84 -7.67
C ASN A 96 17.90 2.45 -7.00
N ILE A 97 18.18 1.39 -7.76
CA ILE A 97 18.37 0.02 -7.23
C ILE A 97 19.86 -0.30 -7.12
N ASP A 98 20.65 0.65 -6.62
CA ASP A 98 22.09 0.49 -6.32
C ASP A 98 22.42 0.96 -4.89
N GLU A 99 21.42 1.00 -4.00
CA GLU A 99 21.71 1.05 -2.56
C GLU A 99 21.97 -0.36 -2.04
N ASP A 100 23.10 -0.53 -1.35
CA ASP A 100 23.52 -1.79 -0.76
C ASP A 100 22.34 -2.49 -0.08
N PRO A 101 22.09 -3.79 -0.36
CA PRO A 101 20.91 -4.48 0.14
C PRO A 101 20.86 -4.39 1.66
N PHE A 102 19.85 -3.70 2.19
CA PHE A 102 19.63 -3.56 3.62
C PHE A 102 19.59 -4.96 4.25
N ASN A 103 20.60 -5.27 5.05
CA ASN A 103 20.74 -6.60 5.64
C ASN A 103 19.89 -6.68 6.91
N PHE A 104 18.59 -6.91 6.71
CA PHE A 104 17.56 -7.08 7.75
C PHE A 104 18.00 -8.03 8.87
N GLN A 105 18.88 -8.99 8.56
CA GLN A 105 19.38 -10.00 9.48
C GLN A 105 20.27 -9.43 10.59
N GLN A 106 20.90 -8.27 10.38
CA GLN A 106 21.71 -7.59 11.40
C GLN A 106 20.88 -6.70 12.35
N SER A 107 19.63 -6.36 11.99
CA SER A 107 18.73 -5.55 12.80
C SER A 107 17.74 -6.37 13.66
N ILE A 108 17.73 -7.69 13.50
CA ILE A 108 16.89 -8.58 14.31
C ILE A 108 17.52 -8.76 15.69
N ASP A 109 16.76 -8.43 16.73
CA ASP A 109 17.13 -8.66 18.13
C ASP A 109 17.43 -10.17 18.35
N PRO A 110 18.56 -10.54 18.98
CA PRO A 110 18.93 -11.93 19.22
C PRO A 110 17.96 -12.73 20.10
N HIS A 111 16.93 -12.10 20.69
CA HIS A 111 15.90 -12.76 21.48
C HIS A 111 14.63 -13.15 20.70
N ILE A 112 14.59 -12.91 19.38
CA ILE A 112 13.48 -13.36 18.51
C ILE A 112 13.81 -14.73 17.94
N ASP A 113 13.33 -15.79 18.58
CA ASP A 113 13.75 -17.17 18.31
C ASP A 113 13.35 -17.71 16.92
N HIS A 114 12.30 -17.18 16.28
CA HIS A 114 11.74 -17.79 15.06
C HIS A 114 11.24 -16.78 14.03
N MET A 115 12.15 -16.15 13.27
CA MET A 115 11.79 -15.35 12.10
C MET A 115 12.14 -16.13 10.80
N GLN A 116 11.14 -16.57 10.05
CA GLN A 116 11.34 -17.19 8.72
C GLN A 116 11.20 -16.12 7.63
N ILE A 117 12.31 -15.76 6.99
CA ILE A 117 12.33 -14.87 5.83
C ILE A 117 11.94 -15.68 4.59
N LEU A 118 10.69 -15.55 4.15
CA LEU A 118 10.23 -16.16 2.90
C LEU A 118 10.37 -15.15 1.76
N LYS A 119 11.24 -15.45 0.78
CA LYS A 119 11.43 -14.64 -0.42
C LYS A 119 10.21 -14.79 -1.35
N LYS A 120 9.60 -13.65 -1.69
CA LYS A 120 8.92 -13.30 -2.96
C LYS A 120 7.37 -13.23 -2.97
N GLU A 121 6.91 -12.13 -3.61
CA GLU A 121 5.61 -11.81 -4.22
C GLU A 121 4.39 -11.53 -3.30
N ARG A 122 4.22 -10.25 -2.96
CA ARG A 122 2.97 -9.55 -2.57
C ARG A 122 2.02 -10.34 -1.66
N PHE A 123 2.10 -10.09 -0.36
CA PHE A 123 1.09 -10.58 0.57
C PHE A 123 0.65 -9.53 1.59
N LEU A 124 -0.64 -9.62 1.90
CA LEU A 124 -1.37 -8.96 2.97
C LEU A 124 -0.84 -9.48 4.30
N CYS A 125 -0.34 -8.59 5.17
CA CYS A 125 0.07 -8.98 6.52
C CYS A 125 -1.18 -9.29 7.36
N HIS A 126 -1.31 -10.54 7.80
CA HIS A 126 -2.37 -10.97 8.72
C HIS A 126 -1.73 -11.32 10.06
N THR A 127 -1.87 -10.43 11.03
CA THR A 127 -1.43 -10.66 12.41
C THR A 127 -2.59 -11.24 13.21
N THR A 128 -2.46 -12.47 13.71
CA THR A 128 -3.34 -12.98 14.77
C THR A 128 -2.59 -12.92 16.09
N MET A 129 -2.93 -11.96 16.97
CA MET A 129 -2.53 -12.04 18.37
C MET A 129 -3.47 -13.00 19.09
N HIS A 130 -3.06 -14.26 19.17
CA HIS A 130 -3.59 -15.20 20.15
C HIS A 130 -2.47 -15.52 21.14
N SER A 131 -2.76 -15.36 22.44
CA SER A 131 -1.93 -15.90 23.54
C SER A 131 -0.48 -15.40 23.63
N GLY A 132 -0.24 -14.09 23.50
CA GLY A 132 1.08 -13.49 23.77
C GLY A 132 2.19 -13.90 22.79
N GLN A 133 1.85 -14.52 21.67
CA GLN A 133 2.77 -14.82 20.58
C GLN A 133 2.50 -13.88 19.42
N PHE A 134 3.47 -13.01 19.15
CA PHE A 134 3.47 -12.10 18.01
C PHE A 134 4.24 -12.77 16.86
N ASN A 135 3.53 -13.21 15.84
CA ASN A 135 4.12 -13.80 14.63
C ASN A 135 4.07 -12.80 13.49
N LEU A 136 5.17 -12.06 13.30
CA LEU A 136 5.37 -11.22 12.13
C LEU A 136 5.95 -12.07 11.01
N HIS A 137 5.13 -12.35 10.00
CA HIS A 137 5.52 -13.22 8.91
C HIS A 137 6.30 -12.50 7.80
N TYR A 138 5.97 -11.23 7.53
CA TYR A 138 6.54 -10.47 6.43
C TYR A 138 6.38 -8.96 6.63
N ILE A 139 7.37 -8.19 6.18
CA ILE A 139 7.33 -6.74 6.00
C ILE A 139 7.92 -6.46 4.61
N SER A 140 7.27 -5.61 3.81
CA SER A 140 7.79 -5.17 2.54
C SER A 140 8.92 -4.17 2.73
N ASP A 141 9.98 -4.34 1.95
CA ASP A 141 11.14 -3.45 1.92
C ASP A 141 10.90 -2.24 1.02
N ARG A 142 9.64 -1.81 0.87
CA ARG A 142 9.26 -0.78 -0.13
C ARG A 142 9.27 0.62 0.44
N ASP A 143 8.86 0.77 1.70
CA ASP A 143 8.72 2.05 2.35
C ASP A 143 9.38 1.98 3.72
N ASP A 144 10.07 3.04 4.12
CA ASP A 144 10.68 3.15 5.45
C ASP A 144 9.64 3.23 6.59
N GLN A 145 8.34 3.27 6.26
CA GLN A 145 7.22 3.46 7.19
C GLN A 145 6.14 2.38 7.02
N ILE A 146 5.59 1.93 8.14
CA ILE A 146 4.51 0.96 8.26
C ILE A 146 3.39 1.60 9.07
N GLN A 147 2.13 1.29 8.75
CA GLN A 147 1.01 1.76 9.54
C GLN A 147 0.63 0.70 10.58
N VAL A 148 0.34 1.13 11.80
CA VAL A 148 -0.08 0.26 12.90
C VAL A 148 -1.41 0.78 13.44
N GLU A 149 -2.39 -0.11 13.51
CA GLU A 149 -3.67 0.16 14.16
C GLU A 149 -3.57 -0.23 15.63
N ILE A 150 -3.84 0.75 16.49
CA ILE A 150 -3.77 0.64 17.94
C ILE A 150 -5.15 0.99 18.50
N LEU A 151 -5.69 0.11 19.33
CA LEU A 151 -6.89 0.34 20.11
C LEU A 151 -6.49 0.76 21.53
N ILE A 152 -7.06 1.85 22.05
CA ILE A 152 -6.90 2.31 23.43
C ILE A 152 -8.25 2.21 24.15
N ASN A 153 -8.23 1.68 25.38
CA ASN A 153 -9.42 1.51 26.23
C ASN A 153 -9.46 2.54 27.39
N ASN A 154 -10.63 3.19 27.57
CA ASN A 154 -10.90 4.53 28.17
C ASN A 154 -10.38 4.90 29.55
N ASP A 155 -9.88 3.98 30.36
CA ASP A 155 -9.60 4.37 31.75
C ASP A 155 -8.38 5.30 31.85
N ASP A 156 -7.51 5.34 30.81
CA ASP A 156 -6.32 6.22 30.71
C ASP A 156 -6.06 6.78 29.28
N ASP A 157 -7.11 6.90 28.44
CA ASP A 157 -7.00 7.27 27.01
C ASP A 157 -6.10 8.49 26.76
N ALA A 158 -6.29 9.57 27.53
CA ALA A 158 -5.57 10.82 27.33
C ALA A 158 -4.06 10.68 27.62
N GLN A 159 -3.68 9.91 28.64
CA GLN A 159 -2.26 9.73 28.99
C GLN A 159 -1.56 8.83 27.97
N ARG A 160 -2.23 7.77 27.52
CA ARG A 160 -1.70 6.81 26.54
C ARG A 160 -1.56 7.43 25.16
N LEU A 161 -2.56 8.21 24.75
CA LEU A 161 -2.54 8.95 23.50
C LEU A 161 -1.43 10.02 23.52
N MET A 162 -1.29 10.76 24.63
CA MET A 162 -0.20 11.73 24.77
C MET A 162 1.18 11.06 24.79
N TRP A 163 1.32 9.88 25.43
CA TRP A 163 2.55 9.11 25.41
C TRP A 163 2.94 8.65 23.99
N LEU A 164 1.96 8.16 23.20
CA LEU A 164 2.17 7.76 21.80
C LEU A 164 2.58 8.95 20.93
N GLN A 165 1.91 10.10 21.09
CA GLN A 165 2.23 11.34 20.36
C GLN A 165 3.62 11.91 20.71
N GLN A 166 4.16 11.57 21.88
CA GLN A 166 5.48 11.99 22.32
C GLN A 166 6.60 11.05 21.87
N GLN A 167 6.27 9.87 21.32
CA GLN A 167 7.29 8.94 20.85
C GLN A 167 7.98 9.50 19.59
N PRO A 168 9.32 9.53 19.55
CA PRO A 168 10.03 9.93 18.35
C PRO A 168 9.77 8.91 17.23
N ASN A 169 9.62 9.39 16.00
CA ASN A 169 9.39 8.56 14.80
C ASN A 169 8.04 7.82 14.75
N ILE A 170 7.05 8.27 15.53
CA ILE A 170 5.65 7.88 15.38
C ILE A 170 4.89 9.10 14.86
N ASP A 171 4.16 8.91 13.75
CA ASP A 171 3.26 9.92 13.20
C ASP A 171 1.81 9.46 13.37
N VAL A 172 0.95 10.28 13.96
CA VAL A 172 -0.46 9.91 14.14
C VAL A 172 -1.23 10.31 12.89
N ILE A 173 -1.57 9.31 12.07
CA ILE A 173 -2.23 9.51 10.78
C ILE A 173 -3.73 9.76 10.99
N TYR A 174 -4.34 8.98 11.88
CA TYR A 174 -5.77 9.03 12.10
C TYR A 174 -6.15 8.68 13.54
N GLU A 175 -7.08 9.43 14.10
CA GLU A 175 -7.68 9.20 15.41
C GLU A 175 -9.20 9.09 15.24
N PHE A 176 -9.77 7.99 15.72
CA PHE A 176 -11.19 7.73 15.66
C PHE A 176 -11.72 7.29 17.02
N LYS A 177 -12.59 8.11 17.59
CA LYS A 177 -13.34 7.76 18.79
C LYS A 177 -14.62 7.02 18.39
N ASN A 178 -14.78 5.79 18.90
CA ASN A 178 -15.93 4.97 18.55
C ASN A 178 -17.23 5.62 19.08
N PRO A 179 -18.23 5.91 18.21
CA PRO A 179 -19.46 6.58 18.62
C PRO A 179 -20.41 5.69 19.42
N ILE A 180 -20.25 4.37 19.34
CA ILE A 180 -21.06 3.38 20.06
C ILE A 180 -20.43 3.07 21.40
N ASP A 181 -19.11 2.92 21.42
CA ASP A 181 -18.35 2.73 22.65
C ASP A 181 -17.41 3.92 22.89
N ASN A 182 -17.90 4.88 23.69
CA ASN A 182 -17.11 6.04 24.11
C ASN A 182 -15.83 5.65 24.86
N LYS A 183 -15.68 4.35 25.21
CA LYS A 183 -14.51 3.77 25.85
C LYS A 183 -13.41 3.27 24.94
N GLN A 184 -13.58 3.43 23.64
CA GLN A 184 -12.61 2.93 22.69
C GLN A 184 -12.18 4.03 21.74
N THR A 185 -10.87 4.23 21.68
CA THR A 185 -10.23 5.12 20.71
C THR A 185 -9.33 4.28 19.82
N THR A 186 -9.61 4.27 18.53
CA THR A 186 -8.78 3.64 17.51
C THR A 186 -7.83 4.67 16.92
N LEU A 187 -6.55 4.34 16.88
CA LEU A 187 -5.48 5.15 16.31
C LEU A 187 -4.82 4.40 15.17
N ILE A 188 -4.56 5.08 14.07
CA ILE A 188 -3.67 4.60 13.02
C ILE A 188 -2.42 5.46 13.08
N VAL A 189 -1.28 4.81 13.34
CA VAL A 189 0.01 5.47 13.45
C VAL A 189 0.97 5.00 12.37
N GLY A 190 1.70 5.91 11.75
CA GLY A 190 2.82 5.63 10.88
C GLY A 190 4.10 5.49 11.71
N VAL A 191 4.82 4.39 11.52
CA VAL A 191 5.98 4.02 12.32
C VAL A 191 7.10 3.64 11.39
N LYS A 192 8.31 4.16 11.63
CA LYS A 192 9.47 3.70 10.85
C LYS A 192 9.72 2.22 11.10
N ILE A 193 10.05 1.44 10.06
CA ILE A 193 10.29 -0.02 10.18
C ILE A 193 11.29 -0.33 11.30
N LYS A 194 12.36 0.46 11.39
CA LYS A 194 13.42 0.31 12.42
C LYS A 194 12.91 0.45 13.85
N GLU A 195 11.83 1.19 14.05
CA GLU A 195 11.22 1.48 15.35
C GLU A 195 10.00 0.59 15.64
N LEU A 196 9.55 -0.21 14.67
CA LEU A 196 8.35 -1.04 14.82
C LEU A 196 8.45 -1.99 16.03
N PHE A 197 9.58 -2.69 16.17
CA PHE A 197 9.77 -3.61 17.29
C PHE A 197 9.88 -2.89 18.64
N SER A 198 10.48 -1.70 18.66
CA SER A 198 10.52 -0.83 19.84
C SER A 198 9.10 -0.44 20.26
N LEU A 199 8.27 -0.04 19.29
CA LEU A 199 6.86 0.26 19.53
C LEU A 199 6.10 -0.95 20.06
N ILE A 200 6.20 -2.11 19.39
CA ILE A 200 5.51 -3.34 19.82
C ILE A 200 5.89 -3.67 21.26
N ARG A 201 7.19 -3.64 21.58
CA ARG A 201 7.69 -3.91 22.94
C ARG A 201 7.18 -2.91 23.98
N ASN A 202 7.02 -1.65 23.60
CA ASN A 202 6.48 -0.65 24.52
C ASN A 202 4.96 -0.86 24.71
N CYS A 203 4.25 -1.24 23.63
CA CYS A 203 2.82 -1.53 23.67
C CYS A 203 2.48 -2.81 24.43
N THR A 204 3.35 -3.84 24.46
CA THR A 204 3.08 -5.07 25.22
C THR A 204 2.93 -4.83 26.72
N ASN A 205 3.63 -3.82 27.28
CA ASN A 205 3.45 -3.41 28.68
C ASN A 205 2.05 -2.84 28.95
N PHE A 206 1.39 -2.29 27.92
CA PHE A 206 0.04 -1.73 28.03
C PHE A 206 -1.04 -2.75 27.69
N GLU A 207 -0.68 -3.78 26.93
CA GLU A 207 -1.53 -4.93 26.59
C GLU A 207 -1.78 -5.81 27.81
N SER A 208 -0.78 -6.01 28.68
CA SER A 208 -0.96 -6.74 29.95
C SER A 208 -2.02 -6.12 30.85
N ASP A 209 -2.16 -4.79 30.78
CA ASP A 209 -3.10 -4.00 31.57
C ASP A 209 -4.43 -3.81 30.84
N GLY A 210 -4.58 -4.35 29.62
CA GLY A 210 -5.77 -4.20 28.78
C GLY A 210 -6.03 -2.77 28.29
N SER A 211 -5.08 -1.86 28.50
CA SER A 211 -5.23 -0.43 28.22
C SER A 211 -4.95 -0.06 26.78
N MET A 212 -4.12 -0.85 26.09
CA MET A 212 -3.76 -0.65 24.69
C MET A 212 -3.57 -2.00 24.01
N THR A 213 -4.02 -2.13 22.77
CA THR A 213 -3.86 -3.36 21.99
C THR A 213 -3.49 -3.01 20.56
N ILE A 214 -2.46 -3.66 20.03
CA ILE A 214 -2.16 -3.59 18.60
C ILE A 214 -3.16 -4.49 17.89
N VAL A 215 -4.03 -3.89 17.09
CA VAL A 215 -5.07 -4.61 16.36
C VAL A 215 -4.47 -5.21 15.09
N GLN A 216 -3.75 -4.39 14.33
CA GLN A 216 -3.25 -4.76 13.02
C GLN A 216 -2.02 -3.95 12.62
N ILE A 217 -1.16 -4.54 11.80
CA ILE A 217 -0.02 -3.87 11.17
C ILE A 217 -0.24 -3.91 9.66
N PHE A 218 -0.30 -2.75 9.02
CA PHE A 218 -0.48 -2.58 7.59
C PHE A 218 0.84 -2.20 6.91
N ASP A 219 1.21 -3.01 5.95
CA ASP A 219 2.35 -2.82 5.06
C ASP A 219 1.86 -2.29 3.70
N TYR A 220 1.13 -1.17 3.75
CA TYR A 220 0.60 -0.47 2.59
C TYR A 220 0.81 1.03 2.78
N PHE A 221 1.71 1.61 2.01
CA PHE A 221 1.74 3.03 1.72
C PHE A 221 1.34 3.21 0.24
N GLU A 222 0.37 4.08 -0.02
CA GLU A 222 0.03 4.60 -1.35
C GLU A 222 0.60 6.01 -1.51
#